data_AF-A0A2V6GQK7-F1
#
_entry.id   AF-A0A2V6GQK7-F1
#
_cell.length_a   1.000
_cell.length_b   1.000
_cell.length_c   1.000
_cell.angle_alpha   90.00
_cell.angle_beta   90.00
_cell.angle_gamma   90.00
#
_symmetry.space_group_name_H-M   'P 1'
#
loop_
_entity.id
_entity.type
_entity.pdbx_description
1 polymer ?
#
loop_
_entity_poly.entity_id
_entity_poly.type
_entity_poly.pdbx_seq_one_letter_code
_entity_poly.pdbx_strand_id
1 'polypeptide(L)'
;MPSTSRTERALYLLGRPLVRCFYRVTALRLENLPAGGFLLVPNHITWVDALILQFACPRPIRYVIDQEYYYKPILHPILRTIGCI
;
A
#
# COMPACT_ATOMS: atom_id res chain seq x y z
N MET A 1 18.05 1.91 3.55
CA MET A 1 16.78 2.01 2.79
C MET A 1 16.95 1.13 1.56
N PRO A 2 16.18 0.04 1.37
CA PRO A 2 16.34 -0.74 0.16
C PRO A 2 15.93 0.14 -1.03
N SER A 3 16.70 0.05 -2.10
CA SER A 3 16.60 0.86 -3.32
C SER A 3 15.16 0.93 -3.84
N THR A 4 14.46 2.02 -3.55
CA THR A 4 13.11 2.28 -4.06
C THR A 4 13.22 2.50 -5.57
N SER A 5 12.54 1.67 -6.36
CA SER A 5 12.52 1.83 -7.82
C SER A 5 11.94 3.20 -8.19
N ARG A 6 12.36 3.81 -9.31
CA ARG A 6 11.80 5.08 -9.81
C ARG A 6 10.28 5.01 -9.96
N THR A 7 9.77 3.84 -10.36
CA THR A 7 8.33 3.56 -10.49
C THR A 7 7.61 3.61 -9.15
N GLU A 8 8.22 3.07 -8.12
CA GLU A 8 7.66 3.04 -6.76
C GLU A 8 7.65 4.46 -6.19
N ARG A 9 8.72 5.25 -6.34
CA ARG A 9 8.67 6.68 -5.97
C ARG A 9 7.55 7.44 -6.69
N ALA A 10 7.39 7.24 -7.99
CA ALA A 10 6.32 7.87 -8.76
C ALA A 10 4.93 7.46 -8.27
N LEU A 11 4.74 6.17 -7.94
CA LEU A 11 3.48 5.65 -7.40
C LEU A 11 3.06 6.38 -6.11
N TYR A 12 4.00 6.62 -5.18
CA TYR A 12 3.68 7.30 -3.93
C TYR A 12 3.50 8.80 -4.11
N LEU A 13 4.28 9.42 -5.00
CA LEU A 13 4.15 10.85 -5.31
C LEU A 13 2.80 11.17 -5.96
N LEU A 14 2.27 10.28 -6.80
CA LEU A 14 0.98 10.46 -7.46
C LEU A 14 -0.19 9.92 -6.63
N GLY A 15 -0.01 8.78 -5.96
CA GLY A 15 -1.07 8.11 -5.21
C GLY A 15 -1.44 8.80 -3.89
N ARG A 16 -0.47 9.41 -3.20
CA ARG A 16 -0.74 10.19 -1.97
C ARG A 16 -1.70 11.37 -2.17
N PRO A 17 -1.47 12.29 -3.13
CA PRO A 17 -2.41 13.38 -3.34
C PRO A 17 -3.77 12.86 -3.80
N LEU A 18 -3.79 11.83 -4.66
CA LEU A 18 -5.03 11.20 -5.11
C LEU A 18 -5.87 10.69 -3.93
N VAL A 19 -5.29 9.90 -3.02
CA VAL A 19 -6.02 9.42 -1.84
C VAL A 19 -6.45 10.58 -0.95
N ARG A 20 -5.63 11.62 -0.79
CA ARG A 20 -5.99 12.81 0.00
C ARG A 20 -7.10 13.66 -0.61
N CYS A 21 -7.33 13.58 -1.92
CA CYS A 21 -8.47 14.22 -2.58
C CYS A 21 -9.80 13.57 -2.21
N PHE A 22 -9.83 12.25 -2.03
CA PHE A 22 -11.05 11.49 -1.70
C PHE A 22 -11.21 11.22 -0.20
N TYR A 23 -10.10 11.09 0.53
CA TYR A 23 -10.07 10.70 1.94
C TYR A 23 -9.21 11.63 2.78
N ARG A 24 -9.75 12.10 3.90
CA ARG A 24 -8.98 12.81 4.93
C ARG A 24 -8.26 11.81 5.82
N VAL A 25 -7.05 11.43 5.43
CA VAL A 25 -6.24 10.43 6.15
C VAL A 25 -5.35 11.10 7.20
N THR A 26 -5.48 10.66 8.46
CA THR A 26 -4.60 11.02 9.57
C THR A 26 -3.87 9.77 10.05
N ALA A 27 -2.55 9.73 9.89
CA ALA A 27 -1.72 8.66 10.42
C ALA A 27 -1.28 9.03 11.85
N LEU A 28 -1.55 8.14 12.80
CA LEU A 28 -1.19 8.32 14.21
C LEU A 28 -0.17 7.26 14.62
N ARG A 29 0.72 7.61 15.55
CA ARG A 29 1.68 6.69 16.17
C ARG A 29 2.58 5.94 15.17
N LEU A 30 3.05 6.63 14.14
CA LEU A 30 3.96 6.05 13.14
C LEU A 30 5.31 5.65 13.75
N GLU A 31 5.69 6.28 14.85
CA GLU A 31 6.86 5.97 15.68
C GLU A 31 6.81 4.57 16.31
N ASN A 32 5.63 3.97 16.42
CA ASN A 32 5.47 2.60 16.95
C ASN A 32 5.77 1.53 15.90
N LEU A 33 6.03 1.90 14.64
CA LEU A 33 6.35 0.93 13.59
C LEU A 33 7.73 0.30 13.86
N PRO A 34 7.84 -1.04 13.92
CA PRO A 34 9.12 -1.72 14.12
C PRO A 34 10.16 -1.34 13.04
N ALA A 35 11.43 -1.23 13.45
CA ALA A 35 12.52 -0.92 12.53
C ALA A 35 12.75 -2.04 11.49
N GLY A 36 12.56 -3.31 11.90
CA GLY A 36 12.67 -4.49 11.06
C GLY A 36 11.44 -4.78 10.20
N GLY A 37 11.37 -5.99 9.63
CA GLY A 37 10.16 -6.50 9.01
C GLY A 37 9.10 -6.82 10.05
N PHE A 38 7.84 -6.54 9.75
CA PHE A 38 6.71 -6.82 10.63
C PHE A 38 5.47 -7.18 9.80
N LEU A 39 4.52 -7.87 10.42
CA LEU A 39 3.21 -8.12 9.84
C LEU A 39 2.25 -7.00 10.26
N LEU A 40 1.66 -6.33 9.29
CA LEU A 40 0.61 -5.34 9.53
C LEU A 40 -0.75 -6.05 9.45
N VAL A 41 -1.51 -6.04 10.54
CA VAL A 41 -2.82 -6.69 10.64
C VAL A 41 -3.89 -5.62 10.90
N PRO A 42 -4.41 -4.97 9.84
CA PRO A 42 -5.49 -4.00 10.00
C PRO A 42 -6.82 -4.72 10.21
N ASN A 43 -7.78 -4.02 10.82
CA ASN A 43 -9.18 -4.41 10.68
C ASN A 43 -9.59 -4.21 9.22
N HIS A 44 -10.14 -5.23 8.56
CA HIS A 44 -10.52 -5.18 7.15
C HIS A 44 -12.01 -4.87 7.01
N ILE A 45 -12.32 -3.61 6.72
CA ILE A 45 -13.70 -3.11 6.57
C ILE A 45 -14.04 -2.99 5.09
N THR A 46 -13.10 -2.52 4.27
CA THR A 46 -13.33 -2.28 2.83
C THR A 46 -12.10 -2.62 2.00
N TRP A 47 -12.29 -2.89 0.71
CA TRP A 47 -11.18 -3.08 -0.23
C TRP A 47 -10.25 -1.84 -0.33
N VAL A 48 -10.75 -0.65 0.03
CA VAL A 48 -9.99 0.61 0.00
C VAL A 48 -8.90 0.65 1.09
N ASP A 49 -9.01 -0.20 2.11
CA ASP A 49 -8.06 -0.25 3.23
C ASP A 49 -6.62 -0.43 2.72
N ALA A 50 -6.41 -1.30 1.72
CA ALA A 50 -5.09 -1.53 1.12
C ALA A 50 -4.52 -0.24 0.48
N LEU A 51 -5.34 0.56 -0.20
CA LEU A 51 -4.88 1.82 -0.79
C LEU A 51 -4.56 2.85 0.28
N ILE A 52 -5.45 3.03 1.26
CA ILE A 52 -5.25 4.01 2.35
C ILE A 52 -3.99 3.66 3.13
N LEU A 53 -3.82 2.40 3.54
CA LEU A 53 -2.64 1.94 4.28
C LEU A 53 -1.37 2.10 3.45
N GLN A 54 -1.41 1.76 2.17
CA GLN A 54 -0.25 1.87 1.28
C GLN A 54 0.31 3.29 1.23
N PHE A 55 -0.56 4.31 1.19
CA PHE A 55 -0.14 5.71 1.09
C PHE A 55 0.01 6.42 2.43
N ALA A 56 -0.65 5.92 3.48
CA ALA A 56 -0.50 6.40 4.86
C ALA A 56 0.82 5.93 5.49
N CYS A 57 1.23 4.69 5.22
CA CYS A 57 2.45 4.12 5.78
C CYS A 57 3.71 4.79 5.17
N PRO A 58 4.73 5.13 6.00
CA PRO A 58 5.99 5.68 5.50
C PRO A 58 6.86 4.65 4.76
N ARG A 59 6.50 3.36 4.82
CA ARG A 59 7.25 2.25 4.22
C ARG A 59 6.31 1.46 3.29
N PRO A 60 6.85 0.85 2.22
CA PRO A 60 6.05 -0.03 1.37
C PRO A 60 5.49 -1.22 2.14
N ILE A 61 4.23 -1.52 1.85
CA ILE A 61 3.48 -2.65 2.41
C ILE A 61 3.34 -3.66 1.28
N ARG A 62 3.60 -4.94 1.58
CA ARG A 62 3.26 -6.04 0.68
C ARG A 62 1.99 -6.69 1.18
N TYR A 63 1.09 -6.99 0.27
CA TYR A 63 -0.22 -7.55 0.57
C TYR A 63 -0.29 -9.00 0.15
N VAL A 64 -1.07 -9.79 0.88
CA VAL A 64 -1.53 -11.10 0.43
C VAL A 64 -2.90 -10.89 -0.20
N ILE A 65 -3.11 -11.41 -1.41
CA ILE A 65 -4.39 -11.33 -2.08
C ILE A 65 -4.81 -12.70 -2.60
N ASP A 66 -6.12 -12.94 -2.66
CA ASP A 66 -6.65 -14.15 -3.25
C ASP A 66 -6.20 -14.33 -4.72
N GLN A 67 -5.84 -15.56 -5.07
CA GLN A 67 -5.25 -15.91 -6.35
C GLN A 67 -6.16 -15.56 -7.54
N GLU A 68 -7.47 -15.72 -7.38
CA GLU A 68 -8.43 -15.42 -8.45
C GLU A 68 -8.42 -13.93 -8.80
N TYR A 69 -8.32 -13.07 -7.79
CA TYR A 69 -8.19 -11.62 -7.99
C TYR A 69 -6.81 -11.22 -8.51
N TYR A 70 -5.76 -11.91 -8.06
CA TYR A 70 -4.39 -11.62 -8.48
C TYR A 70 -4.19 -11.77 -9.99
N TYR A 71 -4.81 -12.78 -10.61
CA TYR A 71 -4.65 -13.06 -12.04
C TYR A 71 -5.71 -12.40 -12.93
N LYS A 72 -6.60 -11.53 -12.41
CA LYS A 72 -7.52 -10.78 -13.27
C LYS A 72 -6.72 -9.85 -14.19
N PRO A 73 -6.96 -9.86 -15.51
CA PRO A 73 -6.08 -9.23 -16.50
C PRO A 73 -5.89 -7.72 -16.31
N ILE A 74 -6.92 -7.04 -15.78
CA ILE A 74 -6.88 -5.59 -15.49
C ILE A 74 -6.16 -5.31 -14.16
N LEU A 75 -6.33 -6.18 -13.16
CA LEU A 75 -5.82 -5.96 -11.81
C LEU A 75 -4.36 -6.42 -11.66
N HIS A 76 -4.00 -7.53 -12.30
CA HIS A 76 -2.68 -8.15 -12.19
C HIS A 76 -1.50 -7.18 -12.35
N PRO A 77 -1.40 -6.34 -13.40
CA PRO A 77 -0.26 -5.43 -13.54
C PRO A 77 -0.18 -4.39 -12.40
N ILE A 78 -1.33 -3.93 -11.92
CA ILE A 78 -1.40 -2.94 -10.83
C ILE A 78 -1.00 -3.61 -9.50
N LEU A 79 -1.60 -4.75 -9.19
CA LEU A 79 -1.35 -5.53 -7.97
C LEU A 79 0.13 -5.96 -7.88
N ARG A 80 0.71 -6.40 -9.00
CA ARG A 80 2.13 -6.74 -9.08
C ARG A 80 3.03 -5.53 -8.82
N THR A 81 2.65 -4.34 -9.28
CA THR A 81 3.42 -3.11 -9.06
C THR A 81 3.35 -2.62 -7.61
N ILE A 82 2.19 -2.83 -6.96
CA ILE A 82 1.99 -2.51 -5.54
C ILE A 82 2.75 -3.48 -4.62
N GLY A 83 3.16 -4.65 -5.14
CA GLY A 83 3.86 -5.68 -4.37
C GLY A 83 2.91 -6.63 -3.66
N CYS A 84 1.72 -6.86 -4.22
CA CYS A 84 0.85 -7.96 -3.83
C CYS A 84 1.50 -9.30 -4.20
N ILE A 85 1.32 -10.29 -3.32
CA ILE A 85 1.84 -11.66 -3.43
C ILE A 85 0.65 -12.61 -3.43
#